data_AF-A0A3M7PWF8-F1
#
_entry.id   AF-A0A3M7PWF8-F1
#
_cell.length_a   1.000
_cell.length_b   1.000
_cell.length_c   1.000
_cell.angle_alpha   90.00
_cell.angle_beta   90.00
_cell.angle_gamma   90.00
#
_symmetry.space_group_name_H-M   'P 1'
#
loop_
_entity.id
_entity.type
_entity.pdbx_description
1 polymer ?
#
loop_
_entity_poly.entity_id
_entity_poly.type
_entity_poly.pdbx_seq_one_letter_code
_entity_poly.pdbx_strand_id
1 'polypeptide(L)'
;MGFNNLDLKRVIPNGDIDQNCLELLRSSNITNMERCEFYKCFEKRFPCGKEYWIINWGYKYCRRYADENFANNFTTVGQKLLNHVNECLPRYFEKAYKSSRPIQCKKLSNQAFRAQTNCYKDIQKDFCIAFEENKILFVKVMDNSDLMNFESIAMIRKATEKCSTKLNFFSLFSGI
;
A
#
# COMPACT_ATOMS: atom_id res chain seq x y z
N MET A 1 3.66 -25.51 -19.13
CA MET A 1 3.42 -24.44 -18.15
C MET A 1 4.73 -24.17 -17.43
N GLY A 2 5.47 -23.13 -17.83
CA GLY A 2 6.72 -22.77 -17.16
C GLY A 2 6.43 -22.08 -15.85
N PHE A 3 7.03 -22.54 -14.75
CA PHE A 3 7.03 -21.81 -13.49
C PHE A 3 7.74 -20.47 -13.72
N ASN A 4 7.04 -19.36 -13.54
CA ASN A 4 7.64 -18.04 -13.68
C ASN A 4 8.62 -17.85 -12.50
N ASN A 5 9.89 -17.55 -12.79
CA ASN A 5 10.95 -17.42 -11.77
C ASN A 5 10.58 -16.39 -10.68
N LEU A 6 9.70 -15.43 -11.01
CA LEU A 6 9.17 -14.43 -10.08
C LEU A 6 8.36 -15.01 -8.91
N ASP A 7 7.72 -16.17 -9.06
CA ASP A 7 6.89 -16.75 -8.00
C ASP A 7 7.72 -17.46 -6.92
N LEU A 8 8.99 -17.80 -7.23
CA LEU A 8 9.86 -18.59 -6.35
C LEU A 8 10.93 -17.76 -5.63
N LYS A 9 11.09 -16.47 -5.96
CA LYS A 9 12.14 -15.63 -5.37
C LYS A 9 12.00 -15.57 -3.85
N ARG A 10 13.05 -16.02 -3.16
CA ARG A 10 13.21 -15.98 -1.71
C ARG A 10 14.43 -15.13 -1.36
N VAL A 11 14.29 -14.29 -0.34
CA VAL A 11 15.36 -13.43 0.16
C VAL A 11 15.59 -13.69 1.64
N ILE A 12 16.86 -13.69 2.04
CA ILE A 12 17.31 -13.78 3.43
C ILE A 12 17.48 -12.33 3.92
N PRO A 13 17.16 -12.01 5.19
CA PRO A 13 17.40 -10.67 5.71
C PRO A 13 18.89 -10.31 5.65
N ASN A 14 19.19 -9.14 5.08
CA ASN A 14 20.51 -8.54 5.07
C ASN A 14 20.74 -7.75 6.36
N GLY A 15 21.81 -8.11 7.08
CA GLY A 15 22.25 -7.40 8.29
C GLY A 15 21.30 -7.53 9.47
N ASP A 16 21.52 -6.68 10.47
CA ASP A 16 20.70 -6.62 11.69
C ASP A 16 19.47 -5.72 11.51
N ILE A 17 18.62 -5.71 12.54
CA ILE A 17 17.45 -4.82 12.60
C ILE A 17 17.95 -3.39 12.83
N ASP A 18 17.63 -2.49 11.89
CA ASP A 18 17.89 -1.07 12.05
C ASP A 18 16.77 -0.44 12.90
N GLN A 19 17.13 0.09 14.07
CA GLN A 19 16.15 0.71 14.98
C GLN A 19 15.58 2.00 14.43
N ASN A 20 16.37 2.78 13.67
CA ASN A 20 15.90 4.01 13.04
C ASN A 20 14.77 3.70 12.05
N CYS A 21 14.86 2.57 11.36
CA CYS A 21 13.79 2.10 10.48
C CYS A 21 12.50 1.76 11.24
N LEU A 22 12.59 1.21 12.45
CA LEU A 22 11.42 0.95 13.28
C LEU A 22 10.81 2.22 13.89
N GLU A 23 11.63 3.24 14.15
CA GLU A 23 11.17 4.54 14.64
C GLU A 23 10.26 5.26 13.63
N LEU A 24 10.52 5.10 12.32
CA LEU A 24 9.66 5.60 11.24
C LEU A 24 8.22 5.08 11.38
N LEU A 25 7.98 3.93 12.01
CA LEU A 25 6.64 3.35 12.18
C LEU A 25 5.91 3.86 13.43
N ARG A 26 6.64 4.33 14.44
CA ARG A 26 6.12 4.49 15.81
C ARG A 26 6.11 5.93 16.29
N SER A 27 7.03 6.75 15.80
CA SER A 27 7.14 8.15 16.23
C SER A 27 5.93 8.97 15.77
N SER A 28 5.41 9.79 16.70
CA SER A 28 4.37 10.79 16.45
C SER A 28 4.91 12.04 15.74
N ASN A 29 6.22 12.25 15.76
CA ASN A 29 6.88 13.42 15.18
C ASN A 29 7.37 13.17 13.74
N ILE A 30 7.07 11.99 13.18
CA ILE A 30 7.42 11.60 11.82
C ILE A 30 6.24 11.91 10.89
N THR A 31 6.53 12.69 9.85
CA THR A 31 5.56 13.00 8.78
C THR A 31 5.21 11.75 7.98
N ASN A 32 4.10 11.79 7.25
CA ASN A 32 3.74 10.69 6.35
C ASN A 32 4.77 10.49 5.23
N MET A 33 5.43 11.56 4.76
CA MET A 33 6.47 11.47 3.73
C MET A 33 7.68 10.69 4.25
N GLU A 34 8.15 11.02 5.47
CA GLU A 34 9.26 10.31 6.12
C GLU A 34 8.89 8.86 6.44
N ARG A 35 7.65 8.60 6.88
CA ARG A 35 7.15 7.25 7.16
C ARG A 35 7.26 6.33 5.95
N CYS A 36 7.10 6.84 4.74
CA CYS A 36 7.28 6.06 3.52
C CYS A 36 8.71 5.52 3.33
N GLU A 37 9.72 6.15 3.92
CA GLU A 37 11.11 5.68 3.83
C GLU A 37 11.31 4.31 4.51
N PHE A 38 10.37 3.89 5.37
CA PHE A 38 10.35 2.52 5.90
C PHE A 38 10.34 1.46 4.79
N TYR A 39 9.72 1.70 3.63
CA TYR A 39 9.74 0.74 2.54
C TYR A 39 11.14 0.54 1.96
N LYS A 40 11.99 1.58 1.94
CA LYS A 40 13.39 1.44 1.55
C LYS A 40 14.19 0.68 2.60
N CYS A 41 13.93 0.93 3.88
CA CYS A 41 14.49 0.12 4.97
C CYS A 41 14.13 -1.36 4.81
N PHE A 42 12.85 -1.64 4.55
CA PHE A 42 12.35 -2.99 4.36
C PHE A 42 13.04 -3.65 3.16
N GLU A 43 13.12 -2.95 2.02
CA GLU A 43 13.77 -3.45 0.82
C GLU A 43 15.27 -3.69 1.02
N LYS A 44 15.98 -2.80 1.72
CA LYS A 44 17.41 -2.97 2.04
C LYS A 44 17.64 -4.25 2.83
N ARG A 45 16.74 -4.55 3.78
CA ARG A 45 16.78 -5.76 4.60
C ARG A 45 16.32 -6.99 3.80
N PHE A 46 15.27 -6.89 3.01
CA PHE A 46 14.70 -8.00 2.22
C PHE A 46 14.62 -7.59 0.73
N PRO A 47 15.71 -7.75 -0.05
CA PRO A 47 15.85 -7.17 -1.39
C PRO A 47 15.06 -7.92 -2.47
N CYS A 48 13.74 -7.78 -2.43
CA CYS A 48 12.84 -8.41 -3.38
C CYS A 48 12.94 -7.78 -4.79
N GLY A 49 13.26 -6.50 -4.88
CA GLY A 49 13.41 -5.73 -6.11
C GLY A 49 12.13 -5.04 -6.54
N LYS A 50 12.26 -4.19 -7.56
CA LYS A 50 11.16 -3.38 -8.12
C LYS A 50 10.07 -4.20 -8.82
N GLU A 51 10.29 -5.49 -9.08
CA GLU A 51 9.25 -6.38 -9.60
C GLU A 51 8.15 -6.68 -8.56
N TYR A 52 8.41 -6.38 -7.28
CA TYR A 52 7.54 -6.72 -6.17
C TYR A 52 7.01 -5.49 -5.44
N TRP A 53 6.09 -5.75 -4.52
CA TRP A 53 5.17 -4.74 -4.00
C TRP A 53 5.85 -3.65 -3.17
N ILE A 54 6.84 -3.98 -2.34
CA ILE A 54 7.42 -3.06 -1.34
C ILE A 54 7.85 -1.72 -1.95
N ILE A 55 8.59 -1.75 -3.06
CA ILE A 55 9.01 -0.53 -3.75
C ILE A 55 8.00 -0.09 -4.80
N ASN A 56 7.53 -1.02 -5.65
CA ASN A 56 6.75 -0.65 -6.83
C ASN A 56 5.31 -0.22 -6.54
N TRP A 57 4.76 -0.64 -5.40
CA TRP A 57 3.47 -0.16 -4.90
C TRP A 57 3.62 0.58 -3.57
N GLY A 58 4.18 -0.07 -2.55
CA GLY A 58 4.24 0.46 -1.19
C GLY A 58 4.90 1.82 -1.11
N TYR A 59 6.19 1.90 -1.47
CA TYR A 59 6.94 3.16 -1.46
C TYR A 59 6.32 4.22 -2.38
N LYS A 60 6.05 3.83 -3.63
CA LYS A 60 5.51 4.70 -4.68
C LYS A 60 4.21 5.37 -4.26
N TYR A 61 3.20 4.60 -3.85
CA TYR A 61 1.88 5.13 -3.53
C TYR A 61 1.81 5.76 -2.15
N CYS A 62 2.59 5.28 -1.18
CA CYS A 62 2.73 5.97 0.10
C CYS A 62 3.17 7.42 -0.11
N ARG A 63 4.21 7.63 -0.94
CA ARG A 63 4.71 8.98 -1.22
C ARG A 63 3.71 9.84 -1.98
N ARG A 64 2.98 9.28 -2.95
CA ARG A 64 1.91 10.02 -3.65
C ARG A 64 0.79 10.44 -2.68
N TYR A 65 0.42 9.58 -1.73
CA TYR A 65 -0.55 9.91 -0.69
C TYR A 65 -0.03 10.90 0.35
N ALA A 66 1.29 10.92 0.57
CA ALA A 66 1.94 11.86 1.49
C ALA A 66 2.27 13.22 0.86
N ASP A 67 2.19 13.34 -0.47
CA ASP A 67 2.45 14.59 -1.18
C ASP A 67 1.27 15.56 -0.96
N GLU A 68 1.54 16.66 -0.25
CA GLU A 68 0.53 17.67 0.06
C GLU A 68 -0.10 18.28 -1.20
N ASN A 69 0.65 18.43 -2.29
CA ASN A 69 0.11 18.96 -3.55
C ASN A 69 -0.96 18.04 -4.13
N PHE A 70 -0.87 16.74 -3.86
CA PHE A 70 -1.85 15.75 -4.28
C PHE A 70 -2.96 15.61 -3.24
N ALA A 71 -2.59 15.36 -1.98
CA ALA A 71 -3.50 15.10 -0.87
C ALA A 71 -4.49 16.26 -0.62
N ASN A 72 -4.06 17.52 -0.80
CA ASN A 72 -4.92 18.69 -0.61
C ASN A 72 -6.09 18.77 -1.62
N ASN A 73 -6.05 18.01 -2.72
CA ASN A 73 -7.20 17.93 -3.64
C ASN A 73 -8.31 17.01 -3.14
N PHE A 74 -8.04 16.18 -2.12
CA PHE A 74 -9.04 15.28 -1.55
C PHE A 74 -9.98 16.04 -0.62
N THR A 75 -11.21 15.54 -0.50
CA THR A 75 -12.13 15.97 0.57
C THR A 75 -11.52 15.70 1.95
N THR A 76 -12.04 16.34 3.00
CA THR A 76 -11.54 16.14 4.38
C THR A 76 -11.54 14.66 4.78
N VAL A 77 -12.58 13.90 4.40
CA VAL A 77 -12.65 12.46 4.65
C VAL A 77 -11.63 11.69 3.81
N GLY A 78 -11.40 12.14 2.57
CA GLY A 78 -10.34 11.63 1.70
C GLY A 78 -8.93 11.82 2.29
N GLN A 79 -8.60 13.02 2.77
CA GLN A 79 -7.31 13.29 3.43
C GLN A 79 -7.13 12.42 4.68
N LYS A 80 -8.18 12.25 5.48
CA LYS A 80 -8.18 11.34 6.64
C LYS A 80 -7.86 9.90 6.23
N LEU A 81 -8.45 9.43 5.14
CA LEU A 81 -8.16 8.10 4.59
C LEU A 81 -6.71 7.97 4.13
N LEU A 82 -6.18 8.94 3.37
CA LEU A 82 -4.79 8.93 2.91
C LEU A 82 -3.81 8.86 4.08
N ASN A 83 -4.03 9.70 5.10
CA ASN A 83 -3.22 9.70 6.32
C ASN A 83 -3.29 8.36 7.05
N HIS A 84 -4.49 7.81 7.23
CA HIS A 84 -4.67 6.52 7.87
C HIS A 84 -3.92 5.40 7.14
N VAL A 85 -4.00 5.34 5.81
CA VAL A 85 -3.33 4.31 5.00
C VAL A 85 -1.81 4.44 5.10
N ASN A 86 -1.28 5.66 5.06
CA ASN A 86 0.15 5.93 5.21
C ASN A 86 0.68 5.52 6.59
N GLU A 87 -0.13 5.62 7.64
CA GLU A 87 0.24 5.15 8.98
C GLU A 87 0.08 3.63 9.15
N CYS A 88 -1.06 3.11 8.71
CA CYS A 88 -1.48 1.73 8.94
C CYS A 88 -0.62 0.73 8.15
N LEU A 89 -0.40 0.99 6.85
CA LEU A 89 0.16 0.00 5.94
C LEU A 89 1.63 -0.34 6.23
N PRO A 90 2.53 0.63 6.49
CA PRO A 90 3.90 0.31 6.89
C PRO A 90 3.97 -0.53 8.18
N ARG A 91 3.08 -0.28 9.16
CA ARG A 91 3.05 -1.01 10.43
C ARG A 91 2.73 -2.50 10.28
N TYR A 92 1.96 -2.89 9.26
CA TYR A 92 1.70 -4.31 8.96
C TYR A 92 2.97 -5.12 8.71
N PHE A 93 4.04 -4.47 8.25
CA PHE A 93 5.30 -5.13 7.93
C PHE A 93 6.29 -5.15 9.09
N GLU A 94 5.98 -4.53 10.24
CA GLU A 94 6.90 -4.44 11.38
C GLU A 94 7.36 -5.83 11.86
N LYS A 95 6.41 -6.77 12.00
CA LYS A 95 6.70 -8.15 12.43
C LYS A 95 7.57 -8.88 11.42
N ALA A 96 7.33 -8.68 10.13
CA ALA A 96 8.14 -9.28 9.07
C ALA A 96 9.55 -8.68 9.06
N TYR A 97 9.65 -7.36 9.22
CA TYR A 97 10.92 -6.64 9.28
C TYR A 97 11.83 -7.18 10.41
N LYS A 98 11.25 -7.40 11.60
CA LYS A 98 11.96 -7.95 12.76
C LYS A 98 12.32 -9.43 12.64
N SER A 99 11.85 -10.12 11.60
CA SER A 99 12.14 -11.54 11.43
C SER A 99 13.59 -11.76 11.00
N SER A 100 14.18 -12.86 11.46
CA SER A 100 15.41 -13.43 10.93
C SER A 100 15.14 -14.49 9.84
N ARG A 101 13.87 -14.79 9.55
CA ARG A 101 13.50 -15.83 8.60
C ARG A 101 13.52 -15.31 7.16
N PRO A 102 13.88 -16.15 6.18
CA PRO A 102 13.74 -15.81 4.78
C PRO A 102 12.27 -15.54 4.39
N ILE A 103 12.06 -14.63 3.45
CA ILE A 103 10.73 -14.26 2.94
C ILE A 103 10.64 -14.62 1.46
N GLN A 104 9.46 -15.08 1.03
CA GLN A 104 9.12 -15.25 -0.39
C GLN A 104 8.49 -13.95 -0.90
N CYS A 105 9.09 -13.36 -1.94
CA CYS A 105 8.74 -12.02 -2.39
C CYS A 105 7.31 -11.93 -2.95
N LYS A 106 6.86 -12.92 -3.74
CA LYS A 106 5.47 -12.96 -4.22
C LYS A 106 4.47 -13.12 -3.07
N LYS A 107 4.80 -13.95 -2.06
CA LYS A 107 3.96 -14.11 -0.86
C LYS A 107 3.86 -12.80 -0.06
N LEU A 108 4.96 -12.07 0.06
CA LEU A 108 4.98 -10.74 0.68
C LEU A 108 4.11 -9.75 -0.09
N SER A 109 4.20 -9.70 -1.42
CA SER A 109 3.33 -8.87 -2.26
C SER A 109 1.85 -9.19 -2.03
N ASN A 110 1.49 -10.47 -1.99
CA ASN A 110 0.10 -10.88 -1.75
C ASN A 110 -0.37 -10.50 -0.34
N GLN A 111 0.52 -10.55 0.66
CA GLN A 111 0.23 -10.08 2.02
C GLN A 111 0.07 -8.56 2.06
N ALA A 112 0.84 -7.82 1.27
CA ALA A 112 0.76 -6.37 1.19
C ALA A 112 -0.59 -5.87 0.67
N PHE A 113 -1.08 -6.44 -0.44
CA PHE A 113 -2.43 -6.12 -0.94
C PHE A 113 -3.52 -6.44 0.07
N ARG A 114 -3.37 -7.52 0.85
CA ARG A 114 -4.31 -7.85 1.94
C ARG A 114 -4.21 -6.86 3.10
N ALA A 115 -3.01 -6.45 3.48
CA ALA A 115 -2.79 -5.44 4.51
C ALA A 115 -3.43 -4.11 4.12
N GLN A 116 -3.26 -3.68 2.86
CA GLN A 116 -3.88 -2.46 2.36
C GLN A 116 -5.41 -2.57 2.36
N THR A 117 -5.96 -3.72 1.98
CA THR A 117 -7.42 -3.99 2.15
C THR A 117 -7.84 -3.80 3.60
N ASN A 118 -7.07 -4.32 4.56
CA ASN A 118 -7.42 -4.22 5.97
C ASN A 118 -7.34 -2.77 6.48
N CYS A 119 -6.33 -1.98 6.08
CA CYS A 119 -6.28 -0.56 6.43
C CYS A 119 -7.51 0.21 5.94
N TYR A 120 -8.02 -0.10 4.74
CA TYR A 120 -9.29 0.47 4.29
C TYR A 120 -10.47 0.04 5.17
N LYS A 121 -10.48 -1.22 5.64
CA LYS A 121 -11.52 -1.76 6.50
C LYS A 121 -11.48 -1.25 7.93
N ASP A 122 -10.29 -0.90 8.45
CA ASP A 122 -10.11 -0.37 9.80
C ASP A 122 -10.89 0.95 10.00
N ILE A 123 -11.05 1.73 8.93
CA ILE A 123 -11.89 2.94 8.88
C ILE A 123 -13.00 2.84 7.82
N GLN A 124 -13.68 1.69 7.75
CA GLN A 124 -14.62 1.33 6.68
C GLN A 124 -15.60 2.44 6.28
N LYS A 125 -16.21 3.13 7.26
CA LYS A 125 -17.19 4.21 7.00
C LYS A 125 -16.53 5.36 6.23
N ASP A 126 -15.38 5.82 6.71
CA ASP A 126 -14.63 6.92 6.10
C ASP A 126 -14.07 6.48 4.74
N PHE A 127 -13.61 5.22 4.62
CA PHE A 127 -13.19 4.67 3.34
C PHE A 127 -14.30 4.70 2.29
N CYS A 128 -15.52 4.24 2.61
CA CYS A 128 -16.62 4.24 1.64
C CYS A 128 -17.00 5.66 1.18
N ILE A 129 -17.02 6.62 2.11
CA ILE A 129 -17.30 8.04 1.80
C ILE A 129 -16.18 8.63 0.95
N ALA A 130 -14.93 8.51 1.41
CA ALA A 130 -13.77 9.04 0.70
C ALA A 130 -13.63 8.46 -0.70
N PHE A 131 -13.81 7.15 -0.85
CA PHE A 131 -13.73 6.50 -2.15
C PHE A 131 -14.80 7.01 -3.12
N GLU A 132 -16.02 7.23 -2.64
CA GLU A 132 -17.11 7.76 -3.46
C GLU A 132 -16.88 9.21 -3.89
N GLU A 133 -16.46 10.07 -2.95
CA GLU A 133 -16.25 11.51 -3.19
C GLU A 133 -14.98 11.79 -4.01
N ASN A 134 -13.98 10.92 -3.95
CA ASN A 134 -12.65 11.17 -4.53
C ASN A 134 -12.29 10.20 -5.67
N LYS A 135 -13.27 9.54 -6.31
CA LYS A 135 -13.05 8.52 -7.35
C LYS A 135 -12.03 8.91 -8.42
N ILE A 136 -12.17 10.12 -8.98
CA ILE A 136 -11.29 10.61 -10.04
C ILE A 136 -9.85 10.74 -9.54
N LEU A 137 -9.65 11.19 -8.29
CA LEU A 137 -8.33 11.31 -7.69
C LEU A 137 -7.72 9.94 -7.39
N PHE A 138 -8.51 8.97 -6.94
CA PHE A 138 -8.06 7.58 -6.79
C PHE A 138 -7.61 6.94 -8.10
N VAL A 139 -8.24 7.28 -9.22
CA VAL A 139 -7.78 6.84 -10.54
C VAL A 139 -6.48 7.56 -10.92
N LYS A 140 -6.42 8.89 -10.74
CA LYS A 140 -5.25 9.71 -11.09
C LYS A 140 -3.99 9.40 -10.27
N VAL A 141 -4.14 8.94 -9.02
CA VAL A 141 -2.97 8.63 -8.18
C VAL A 141 -2.24 7.37 -8.63
N MET A 142 -2.92 6.45 -9.32
CA MET A 142 -2.37 5.18 -9.74
C MET A 142 -1.88 5.23 -11.17
N ASP A 143 -0.79 4.53 -11.46
CA ASP A 143 -0.41 4.32 -12.86
C ASP A 143 -1.39 3.36 -13.52
N ASN A 144 -1.71 3.57 -14.80
CA ASN A 144 -2.71 2.77 -15.53
C ASN A 144 -2.42 1.26 -15.45
N SER A 145 -1.16 0.84 -15.51
CA SER A 145 -0.75 -0.57 -15.39
C SER A 145 -1.08 -1.16 -14.01
N ASP A 146 -0.94 -0.36 -12.95
CA ASP A 146 -1.17 -0.79 -11.59
C ASP A 146 -2.66 -0.74 -11.24
N LEU A 147 -3.40 0.18 -11.85
CA LEU A 147 -4.86 0.25 -11.73
C LEU A 147 -5.53 -0.98 -12.37
N MET A 148 -4.98 -1.45 -13.51
CA MET A 148 -5.46 -2.66 -14.21
C MET A 148 -4.87 -3.97 -13.67
N ASN A 149 -3.99 -3.91 -12.66
CA ASN A 149 -3.42 -5.10 -12.04
C ASN A 149 -4.50 -5.89 -11.27
N PHE A 150 -4.59 -7.19 -11.53
CA PHE A 150 -5.62 -8.06 -10.93
C PHE A 150 -5.63 -8.03 -9.40
N GLU A 151 -4.47 -8.04 -8.75
CA GLU A 151 -4.40 -7.99 -7.29
C GLU A 151 -4.89 -6.64 -6.72
N SER A 152 -4.61 -5.54 -7.42
CA SER A 152 -5.10 -4.20 -7.06
C SER A 152 -6.63 -4.12 -7.20
N ILE A 153 -7.18 -4.66 -8.30
CA ILE A 153 -8.63 -4.77 -8.53
C ILE A 153 -9.29 -5.60 -7.42
N ALA A 154 -8.72 -6.77 -7.10
CA ALA A 154 -9.24 -7.67 -6.08
C ALA A 154 -9.21 -7.04 -4.69
N MET A 155 -8.13 -6.30 -4.35
CA MET A 155 -8.00 -5.53 -3.13
C MET A 155 -9.13 -4.50 -2.99
N ILE A 156 -9.33 -3.65 -4.00
CA ILE A 156 -10.36 -2.60 -3.97
C ILE A 156 -11.74 -3.23 -3.85
N ARG A 157 -12.08 -4.22 -4.69
CA ARG A 157 -13.37 -4.93 -4.61
C ARG A 157 -13.66 -5.47 -3.21
N LYS A 158 -12.64 -6.04 -2.56
CA LYS A 158 -12.76 -6.58 -1.20
C LYS A 158 -12.89 -5.50 -0.14
N ALA A 159 -12.19 -4.37 -0.28
CA ALA A 159 -12.32 -3.23 0.62
C ALA A 159 -13.73 -2.61 0.57
N THR A 160 -14.38 -2.71 -0.59
CA THR A 160 -15.66 -2.04 -0.86
C THR A 160 -16.87 -2.94 -0.65
N GLU A 161 -16.67 -4.19 -0.24
CA GLU A 161 -17.72 -5.21 -0.09
C GLU A 161 -18.84 -4.79 0.90
N LYS A 162 -18.51 -3.92 1.86
CA LYS A 162 -19.44 -3.40 2.88
C LYS A 162 -19.92 -1.98 2.61
N CYS A 163 -19.54 -1.38 1.49
CA CYS A 163 -20.04 -0.06 1.11
C CYS A 163 -21.48 -0.19 0.56
N SER A 164 -22.35 0.75 0.95
CA SER A 164 -23.75 0.79 0.53
C SER A 164 -23.90 1.01 -0.98
N THR A 165 -23.01 1.81 -1.57
CA THR A 165 -22.91 1.95 -3.02
C THR A 165 -22.24 0.71 -3.60
N LYS A 166 -22.99 -0.09 -4.37
CA LYS A 166 -22.37 -1.13 -5.21
C LYS A 166 -21.45 -0.43 -6.20
N LEU A 167 -20.15 -0.52 -5.96
CA LEU A 167 -19.18 0.06 -6.88
C LEU A 167 -19.33 -0.57 -8.25
N ASN A 168 -19.69 0.28 -9.21
CA ASN A 168 -19.50 -0.07 -10.60
C ASN A 168 -18.02 0.14 -10.91
N PHE A 169 -17.21 -0.91 -10.77
CA PHE A 169 -15.78 -0.81 -11.06
C PHE A 169 -15.59 -0.27 -12.48
N PHE A 170 -16.37 -0.71 -13.46
CA PHE A 170 -16.36 -0.18 -14.83
C PHE A 170 -16.53 1.34 -14.91
N SER A 171 -17.31 1.98 -14.03
CA SER A 171 -17.48 3.44 -14.04
C SER A 171 -16.23 4.21 -13.58
N LEU A 172 -15.29 3.56 -12.89
CA LEU A 172 -13.98 4.13 -12.55
C LEU A 172 -13.03 4.14 -13.75
N PHE A 173 -13.27 3.28 -14.76
CA PHE A 173 -12.41 3.11 -15.93
C PHE A 173 -13.05 3.60 -17.23
N SER A 174 -14.36 3.84 -17.26
CA SER A 174 -15.10 4.26 -18.45
C SER A 174 -14.90 5.74 -18.83
N GLY A 175 -14.01 6.45 -18.15
CA GLY A 175 -13.63 7.84 -18.40
C GLY A 175 -12.13 8.04 -18.62
N ILE A 176 -11.39 6.95 -18.90
CA ILE A 176 -10.04 6.98 -19.45
C ILE A 176 -10.15 6.90 -20.97
#